data_AF-A0A0C9TXC8-F1
#
_entry.id   AF-A0A0C9TXC8-F1
#
_cell.length_a   1.000
_cell.length_b   1.000
_cell.length_c   1.000
_cell.angle_alpha   90.00
_cell.angle_beta   90.00
_cell.angle_gamma   90.00
#
_symmetry.space_group_name_H-M   'P 1'
#
loop_
_entity.id
_entity.type
_entity.pdbx_description
1 polymer ?
#
loop_
_entity_poly.entity_id
_entity_poly.type
_entity_poly.pdbx_seq_one_letter_code
_entity_poly.pdbx_strand_id
1 'polypeptide(L)'
;MSPEEPSVQDNYLSSQLTTQHYSTRKKTVDLAQFGLKKRTQTEISVGAQWKRAEKDAAKTEKLEASSAKIQRQKTGIERLKKLEAEKLREYTEDEWFSHGQDTATYEDAGPHESDPLSDSEESQPEGSQGGKDDDDEQSQSQQGSKGKQREKAKPLQLTAAEKRRVRAQELRESIAANNSRTPTPQLRRESSTKMKAKMMTGLLPDWHAKLQAGGPATNKLPAPQVNVPTSQGLIPTWKSRLQDPSTPFPTGFNGRTVNSKPRALQCSRAAKDSDNDVISRKGVVANPALTRQKQSVVDPDKSISTDVLPAWIKPFFWSEVMPTLRDIYGGLSDPWDLNQADSDFFLHALQRATDAACPDQHYEATKGDPVYRVAHQQMYEWQRDFMKATLKAVQEGVLEQCGKEASPGDIKQYVTATFAPDGEAYNGTPEGKIFAQAHLAGIQGSCCKDTVYPVGALALSMAAVQLSFCTFAQGKFVPGPGFSKVTAGILTLGYTSGSSFSQLLVKKSRFDGVVEAALAYVHVLKVHKKGNGLGLQPVQLMVYSSPPGSPTAK
;
A
#
# COMPACT_ATOMS: atom_id res chain seq x y z
N MET A 1 -57.83 -3.24 57.78
CA MET A 1 -58.26 -2.59 56.54
C MET A 1 -57.08 -2.64 55.60
N SER A 2 -57.06 -3.64 54.71
CA SER A 2 -56.02 -3.87 53.71
C SER A 2 -56.60 -3.51 52.35
N PRO A 3 -55.87 -2.81 51.47
CA PRO A 3 -56.36 -2.54 50.13
C PRO A 3 -56.11 -3.74 49.21
N GLU A 4 -57.14 -4.08 48.44
CA GLU A 4 -57.18 -5.12 47.41
C GLU A 4 -56.30 -4.75 46.21
N GLU A 5 -55.53 -5.73 45.71
CA GLU A 5 -54.85 -5.67 44.42
C GLU A 5 -55.81 -6.08 43.27
N PRO A 6 -55.82 -5.36 42.14
CA PRO A 6 -56.59 -5.79 40.97
C PRO A 6 -55.81 -6.79 40.11
N SER A 7 -56.50 -7.88 39.74
CA SER A 7 -56.03 -8.92 38.85
C SER A 7 -55.90 -8.43 37.41
N VAL A 8 -54.76 -8.70 36.78
CA VAL A 8 -54.51 -8.45 35.36
C VAL A 8 -54.98 -9.68 34.58
N GLN A 9 -56.08 -9.51 33.84
CA GLN A 9 -56.60 -10.50 32.89
C GLN A 9 -55.82 -10.44 31.56
N ASP A 10 -55.35 -11.61 31.13
CA ASP A 10 -54.72 -11.86 29.83
C ASP A 10 -55.70 -11.60 28.68
N ASN A 11 -55.37 -10.62 27.83
CA ASN A 11 -56.08 -10.32 26.59
C ASN A 11 -55.26 -10.85 25.38
N TYR A 12 -55.46 -12.12 25.04
CA TYR A 12 -54.96 -12.70 23.79
C TYR A 12 -55.86 -12.30 22.62
N LEU A 13 -55.48 -11.24 21.89
CA LEU A 13 -56.10 -10.86 20.62
C LEU A 13 -55.63 -11.80 19.50
N SER A 14 -56.53 -12.69 19.11
CA SER A 14 -56.47 -13.54 17.91
C SER A 14 -56.44 -12.67 16.65
N SER A 15 -55.29 -12.61 15.98
CA SER A 15 -55.14 -11.95 14.68
C SER A 15 -55.42 -12.95 13.56
N GLN A 16 -56.65 -12.90 13.03
CA GLN A 16 -57.02 -13.65 11.83
C GLN A 16 -56.34 -13.06 10.59
N LEU A 17 -55.49 -13.86 9.95
CA LEU A 17 -54.88 -13.60 8.65
C LEU A 17 -55.98 -13.60 7.57
N THR A 18 -56.37 -12.42 7.08
CA THR A 18 -57.21 -12.29 5.90
C THR A 18 -56.36 -12.43 4.64
N THR A 19 -56.55 -13.52 3.92
CA THR A 19 -55.91 -13.82 2.62
C THR A 19 -56.45 -12.84 1.56
N GLN A 20 -55.74 -11.74 1.31
CA GLN A 20 -56.12 -10.80 0.25
C GLN A 20 -55.89 -11.43 -1.13
N HIS A 21 -57.00 -11.70 -1.83
CA HIS A 21 -57.00 -12.05 -3.25
C HIS A 21 -56.46 -10.90 -4.09
N TYR A 22 -55.34 -11.12 -4.78
CA TYR A 22 -54.78 -10.17 -5.74
C TYR A 22 -55.73 -10.04 -6.94
N SER A 23 -56.41 -8.88 -7.03
CA SER A 23 -57.22 -8.51 -8.18
C SER A 23 -56.32 -8.13 -9.36
N THR A 24 -56.42 -8.87 -10.46
CA THR A 24 -55.70 -8.65 -11.72
C THR A 24 -56.33 -7.57 -12.61
N ARG A 25 -57.11 -6.63 -12.03
CA ARG A 25 -57.64 -5.50 -12.81
C ARG A 25 -56.51 -4.57 -13.22
N LYS A 26 -56.25 -4.50 -14.53
CA LYS A 26 -55.34 -3.55 -15.19
C LYS A 26 -55.78 -2.12 -14.85
N LYS A 27 -55.21 -1.54 -13.78
CA LYS A 27 -55.28 -0.10 -13.55
C LYS A 27 -54.36 0.55 -14.58
N THR A 28 -54.93 1.33 -15.50
CA THR A 28 -54.19 2.27 -16.34
C THR A 28 -53.58 3.31 -15.42
N VAL A 29 -52.31 3.13 -15.09
CA VAL A 29 -51.53 4.09 -14.31
C VAL A 29 -51.27 5.30 -15.18
N ASP A 30 -51.73 6.47 -14.75
CA ASP A 30 -51.43 7.72 -15.41
C ASP A 30 -49.95 8.08 -15.18
N LEU A 31 -49.12 7.77 -16.18
CA LEU A 31 -47.67 8.00 -16.16
C LEU A 31 -47.31 9.49 -16.06
N ALA A 32 -48.23 10.40 -16.40
CA ALA A 32 -48.01 11.84 -16.25
C ALA A 32 -47.91 12.25 -14.78
N GLN A 33 -48.64 11.57 -13.88
CA GLN A 33 -48.61 11.82 -12.45
C GLN A 33 -47.26 11.49 -11.79
N PHE A 34 -46.45 10.64 -12.44
CA PHE A 34 -45.09 10.29 -12.01
C PHE A 34 -44.00 11.16 -12.67
N GLY A 35 -44.37 12.21 -13.40
CA GLY A 35 -43.41 13.07 -14.11
C GLY A 35 -42.71 12.39 -15.29
N LEU A 36 -43.14 11.19 -15.68
CA LEU A 36 -42.60 10.42 -16.81
C LEU A 36 -43.26 10.87 -18.11
N LYS A 37 -43.05 12.15 -18.49
CA LYS A 37 -43.39 12.60 -19.85
C LYS A 37 -42.50 11.84 -20.85
N LYS A 38 -43.12 11.18 -21.83
CA LYS A 38 -42.38 10.55 -22.94
C LYS A 38 -41.63 11.66 -23.68
N ARG A 39 -40.30 11.64 -23.59
CA ARG A 39 -39.47 12.58 -24.34
C ARG A 39 -39.67 12.35 -25.82
N THR A 40 -39.79 13.44 -26.56
CA THR A 40 -39.87 13.39 -28.02
C THR A 40 -38.53 12.92 -28.60
N GLN A 41 -38.54 12.29 -29.78
CA GLN A 41 -37.30 11.84 -30.44
C GLN A 41 -36.33 13.02 -30.69
N THR A 42 -36.88 14.21 -30.93
CA THR A 42 -36.13 15.46 -31.08
C THR A 42 -35.40 15.83 -29.78
N GLU A 43 -36.06 15.82 -28.62
CA GLU A 43 -35.41 16.05 -27.31
C GLU A 43 -34.28 15.06 -27.03
N ILE A 44 -34.48 13.78 -27.38
CA ILE A 44 -33.45 12.74 -27.22
C ILE A 44 -32.24 13.05 -28.11
N SER A 45 -32.47 13.48 -29.35
CA SER A 45 -31.40 13.83 -30.30
C SER A 45 -30.61 15.06 -29.86
N VAL A 46 -31.28 16.10 -29.37
CA VAL A 46 -30.65 17.33 -28.85
C VAL A 46 -29.82 17.00 -27.59
N GLY A 47 -30.38 16.22 -26.67
CA GLY A 47 -29.65 15.77 -25.48
C GLY A 47 -28.41 14.93 -25.82
N ALA A 48 -28.49 14.11 -26.88
CA ALA A 48 -27.34 13.32 -27.35
C ALA A 48 -26.25 14.18 -27.99
N GLN A 49 -26.62 15.20 -28.79
CA GLN A 49 -25.67 16.14 -29.37
C GLN A 49 -24.98 16.98 -28.30
N TRP A 50 -25.73 17.49 -27.33
CA TRP A 50 -25.18 18.26 -26.21
C TRP A 50 -24.17 17.43 -25.40
N LYS A 51 -24.50 16.16 -25.09
CA LYS A 51 -23.55 15.24 -24.41
C LYS A 51 -22.29 14.95 -25.23
N ARG A 52 -22.37 14.92 -26.57
CA ARG A 52 -21.18 14.77 -27.44
C ARG A 52 -20.32 16.03 -27.40
N ALA A 53 -20.92 17.21 -27.53
CA ALA A 53 -20.23 18.48 -27.43
C ALA A 53 -19.53 18.66 -26.08
N GLU A 54 -20.22 18.34 -24.97
CA GLU A 54 -19.65 18.38 -23.62
C GLU A 54 -18.46 17.42 -23.47
N LYS A 55 -18.58 16.20 -24.02
CA LYS A 55 -17.49 15.20 -23.99
C LYS A 55 -16.29 15.65 -24.82
N ASP A 56 -16.51 16.32 -25.94
CA ASP A 56 -15.42 16.79 -26.79
C ASP A 56 -14.74 18.03 -26.19
N ALA A 57 -15.48 18.94 -25.55
CA ALA A 57 -14.92 20.04 -24.75
C ALA A 57 -14.08 19.53 -23.57
N ALA A 58 -14.53 18.50 -22.85
CA ALA A 58 -13.76 17.91 -21.76
C ALA A 58 -12.47 17.22 -22.25
N LYS A 59 -12.46 16.69 -23.48
CA LYS A 59 -11.25 16.11 -24.08
C LYS A 59 -10.25 17.19 -24.50
N THR A 60 -10.73 18.30 -25.07
CA THR A 60 -9.84 19.41 -25.47
C THR A 60 -9.19 20.03 -24.24
N GLU A 61 -9.95 20.28 -23.16
CA GLU A 61 -9.42 20.79 -21.89
C GLU A 61 -8.37 19.82 -21.29
N LYS A 62 -8.63 18.51 -21.33
CA LYS A 62 -7.67 17.50 -20.84
C LYS A 62 -6.39 17.47 -21.68
N LEU A 63 -6.49 17.64 -23.00
CA LEU A 63 -5.32 17.71 -23.90
C LEU A 63 -4.52 18.99 -23.64
N GLU A 64 -5.19 20.13 -23.46
CA GLU A 64 -4.55 21.40 -23.11
C GLU A 64 -3.84 21.31 -21.75
N ALA A 65 -4.51 20.79 -20.72
CA ALA A 65 -3.90 20.58 -19.40
C ALA A 65 -2.69 19.62 -19.45
N SER A 66 -2.77 18.55 -20.25
CA SER A 66 -1.65 17.64 -20.47
C SER A 66 -0.49 18.34 -21.20
N SER A 67 -0.77 19.17 -22.19
CA SER A 67 0.26 19.93 -22.93
C SER A 67 0.93 20.99 -22.04
N ALA A 68 0.17 21.67 -21.20
CA ALA A 68 0.68 22.63 -20.21
C ALA A 68 1.57 21.94 -19.17
N LYS A 69 1.20 20.73 -18.72
CA LYS A 69 2.05 19.93 -17.82
C LYS A 69 3.39 19.56 -18.47
N ILE A 70 3.38 19.14 -19.73
CA ILE A 70 4.61 18.82 -20.49
C ILE A 70 5.48 20.06 -20.66
N GLN A 71 4.89 21.22 -20.97
CA GLN A 71 5.64 22.48 -21.05
C GLN A 71 6.28 22.85 -19.71
N ARG A 72 5.56 22.75 -18.58
CA ARG A 72 6.12 23.01 -17.24
C ARG A 72 7.28 22.07 -16.90
N GLN A 73 7.18 20.79 -17.29
CA GLN A 73 8.27 19.84 -17.11
C GLN A 73 9.49 20.20 -17.98
N LYS A 74 9.26 20.57 -19.24
CA LYS A 74 10.34 21.01 -20.14
C LYS A 74 11.07 22.25 -19.60
N THR A 75 10.33 23.26 -19.15
CA THR A 75 10.92 24.45 -18.53
C THR A 75 11.66 24.13 -17.22
N GLY A 76 11.17 23.16 -16.46
CA GLY A 76 11.84 22.68 -15.24
C GLY A 76 13.18 22.00 -15.55
N ILE A 77 13.23 21.18 -16.60
CA ILE A 77 14.45 20.51 -17.07
C ILE A 77 15.46 21.54 -17.60
N GLU A 78 15.02 22.52 -18.40
CA GLU A 78 15.90 23.59 -18.89
C GLU A 78 16.49 24.43 -17.75
N ARG A 79 15.70 24.71 -16.71
CA ARG A 79 16.18 25.39 -15.50
C ARG A 79 17.21 24.57 -14.74
N LEU A 80 17.00 23.26 -14.58
CA LEU A 80 17.96 22.36 -13.96
C LEU A 80 19.28 22.31 -14.74
N LYS A 81 19.20 22.17 -16.07
CA LYS A 81 20.40 22.19 -16.94
C LYS A 81 21.20 23.48 -16.80
N LYS A 82 20.52 24.63 -16.65
CA LYS A 82 21.18 25.92 -16.42
C LYS A 82 21.90 25.96 -15.07
N LEU A 83 21.27 25.46 -14.00
CA LEU A 83 21.87 25.38 -12.67
C LEU A 83 23.07 24.43 -12.63
N GLU A 84 23.00 23.30 -13.35
CA GLU A 84 24.13 22.36 -13.46
C GLU A 84 25.31 22.99 -14.22
N ALA A 85 25.05 23.72 -15.31
CA ALA A 85 26.09 24.45 -16.04
C ALA A 85 26.70 25.59 -15.21
N GLU A 86 25.89 26.27 -14.40
CA GLU A 86 26.36 27.31 -13.48
C GLU A 86 27.25 26.72 -12.38
N LYS A 87 26.84 25.61 -11.76
CA LYS A 87 27.63 24.89 -10.77
C LYS A 87 28.96 24.39 -11.35
N LEU A 88 28.95 23.93 -12.61
CA LEU A 88 30.18 23.48 -13.26
C LEU A 88 31.17 24.63 -13.49
N ARG A 89 30.68 25.84 -13.82
CA ARG A 89 31.54 27.04 -13.89
C ARG A 89 32.14 27.40 -12.54
N GLU A 90 31.34 27.37 -11.48
CA GLU A 90 31.81 27.64 -10.11
C GLU A 90 32.94 26.68 -9.73
N TYR A 91 32.80 25.37 -10.02
CA TYR A 91 33.88 24.41 -9.81
C TYR A 91 35.14 24.71 -10.62
N THR A 92 35.02 25.12 -11.89
CA THR A 92 36.20 25.47 -12.70
C THR A 92 36.88 26.76 -12.23
N GLU A 93 36.13 27.72 -11.68
CA GLU A 93 36.67 28.95 -11.11
C GLU A 93 37.39 28.67 -9.77
N ASP A 94 36.83 27.82 -8.92
CA ASP A 94 37.44 27.39 -7.66
C ASP A 94 38.73 26.58 -7.88
N GLU A 95 38.76 25.70 -8.87
CA GLU A 95 39.94 24.90 -9.23
C GLU A 95 41.06 25.80 -9.80
N TRP A 96 40.70 26.83 -10.58
CA TRP A 96 41.64 27.84 -11.06
C TRP A 96 42.25 28.67 -9.91
N PHE A 97 41.46 29.03 -8.90
CA PHE A 97 41.94 29.74 -7.72
C PHE A 97 42.81 28.87 -6.80
N SER A 98 42.49 27.58 -6.68
CA SER A 98 43.21 26.66 -5.78
C SER A 98 44.60 26.25 -6.30
N HIS A 99 44.83 26.29 -7.62
CA HIS A 99 46.11 25.88 -8.22
C HIS A 99 47.00 27.06 -8.67
N GLY A 100 46.55 28.30 -8.52
CA GLY A 100 47.25 29.49 -9.04
C GLY A 100 48.23 30.19 -8.08
N GLN A 101 48.31 29.82 -6.79
CA GLN A 101 49.08 30.61 -5.80
C GLN A 101 50.37 29.98 -5.26
N ASP A 102 50.69 28.71 -5.53
CA ASP A 102 51.83 28.03 -4.88
C ASP A 102 53.12 27.97 -5.71
N THR A 103 53.26 28.72 -6.80
CA THR A 103 54.50 28.72 -7.61
C THR A 103 55.29 30.02 -7.63
N ALA A 104 54.90 31.01 -6.82
CA ALA A 104 55.70 32.23 -6.69
C ALA A 104 56.60 32.19 -5.44
N THR A 105 57.91 32.09 -5.70
CA THR A 105 59.03 32.53 -4.85
C THR A 105 59.33 31.75 -3.56
N TYR A 106 60.19 30.74 -3.69
CA TYR A 106 61.24 30.48 -2.70
C TYR A 106 62.58 30.29 -3.45
N GLU A 107 63.10 31.39 -4.01
CA GLU A 107 64.52 31.50 -4.31
C GLU A 107 65.22 32.02 -3.06
N ASP A 108 66.25 31.29 -2.61
CA ASP A 108 67.55 31.81 -2.14
C ASP A 108 68.10 31.14 -0.85
N ALA A 109 69.41 30.81 -0.95
CA ALA A 109 70.35 30.22 0.00
C ALA A 109 70.12 28.75 0.44
N GLY A 110 71.02 27.78 0.25
CA GLY A 110 72.42 27.75 -0.14
C GLY A 110 72.94 26.29 -0.18
N PRO A 111 74.22 26.05 -0.51
CA PRO A 111 74.71 24.76 -1.00
C PRO A 111 75.15 23.83 0.15
N HIS A 112 74.75 22.56 0.09
CA HIS A 112 75.46 21.51 0.83
C HIS A 112 75.80 20.35 -0.12
N GLU A 113 77.10 20.19 -0.30
CA GLU A 113 77.76 19.17 -1.10
C GLU A 113 77.62 17.75 -0.51
N SER A 114 77.99 16.78 -1.37
CA SER A 114 78.38 15.37 -1.18
C SER A 114 77.32 14.27 -1.38
N ASP A 115 77.14 13.83 -2.65
CA ASP A 115 77.58 12.54 -3.25
C ASP A 115 77.71 11.26 -2.36
N PRO A 116 77.70 10.03 -2.92
CA PRO A 116 76.85 9.44 -3.99
C PRO A 116 76.41 7.98 -3.63
N LEU A 117 75.87 7.26 -4.63
CA LEU A 117 75.68 5.79 -4.76
C LEU A 117 74.27 5.25 -4.44
N SER A 118 73.55 4.83 -5.47
CA SER A 118 73.48 3.40 -5.84
C SER A 118 72.45 3.16 -6.94
N ASP A 119 72.90 2.39 -7.92
CA ASP A 119 72.22 1.83 -9.10
C ASP A 119 70.78 1.37 -8.93
N SER A 120 69.95 1.55 -9.97
CA SER A 120 69.53 0.45 -10.86
C SER A 120 68.46 0.92 -11.87
N GLU A 121 68.88 1.02 -13.14
CA GLU A 121 68.32 0.31 -14.32
C GLU A 121 66.78 0.16 -14.43
N GLU A 122 66.14 0.81 -15.41
CA GLU A 122 65.82 0.29 -16.78
C GLU A 122 64.29 0.05 -16.82
N SER A 123 63.45 0.45 -17.78
CA SER A 123 63.57 0.51 -19.24
C SER A 123 62.44 1.41 -19.80
N GLN A 124 62.71 2.08 -20.93
CA GLN A 124 61.68 2.65 -21.84
C GLN A 124 60.99 1.53 -22.67
N PRO A 125 60.05 1.78 -23.62
CA PRO A 125 60.31 2.53 -24.87
C PRO A 125 59.19 3.47 -25.38
N GLU A 126 59.61 4.49 -26.13
CA GLU A 126 59.15 4.91 -27.49
C GLU A 126 57.64 4.93 -27.79
N GLY A 127 57.04 5.97 -28.39
CA GLY A 127 57.53 6.87 -29.43
C GLY A 127 56.72 6.64 -30.72
N SER A 128 55.90 7.62 -31.14
CA SER A 128 55.59 7.81 -32.57
C SER A 128 54.99 9.18 -32.84
N GLN A 129 55.74 9.98 -33.60
CA GLN A 129 55.40 11.28 -34.16
C GLN A 129 54.90 11.14 -35.62
N GLY A 130 54.24 12.20 -36.10
CA GLY A 130 54.16 12.59 -37.53
C GLY A 130 52.72 12.54 -38.06
N GLY A 131 52.19 13.48 -38.84
CA GLY A 131 52.60 14.74 -39.48
C GLY A 131 51.31 15.36 -40.08
N LYS A 132 51.18 16.68 -40.27
CA LYS A 132 51.43 17.43 -41.53
C LYS A 132 50.58 16.92 -42.72
N ASP A 133 49.90 17.68 -43.59
CA ASP A 133 49.84 19.09 -44.05
C ASP A 133 48.48 19.24 -44.79
N ASP A 134 47.79 20.39 -44.72
CA ASP A 134 47.58 21.41 -45.79
C ASP A 134 46.43 21.20 -46.81
N ASP A 135 45.85 22.37 -47.12
CA ASP A 135 45.20 22.84 -48.35
C ASP A 135 43.66 22.90 -48.52
N ASP A 136 43.25 24.17 -48.54
CA ASP A 136 42.08 24.81 -49.12
C ASP A 136 41.72 24.33 -50.54
N GLU A 137 40.42 24.31 -50.86
CA GLU A 137 39.99 24.96 -52.10
C GLU A 137 38.55 25.49 -52.05
N GLN A 138 38.46 26.76 -52.45
CA GLN A 138 37.26 27.54 -52.64
C GLN A 138 36.39 26.99 -53.78
N SER A 139 35.08 27.24 -53.71
CA SER A 139 34.33 27.75 -54.87
C SER A 139 33.03 28.43 -54.44
N GLN A 140 33.06 29.76 -54.48
CA GLN A 140 31.90 30.61 -54.60
C GLN A 140 31.44 30.67 -56.06
N SER A 141 30.12 30.84 -56.25
CA SER A 141 29.42 31.65 -57.27
C SER A 141 28.21 30.90 -57.84
N GLN A 142 27.12 31.53 -58.27
CA GLN A 142 26.48 32.82 -58.02
C GLN A 142 25.06 32.66 -58.60
N GLN A 143 24.11 33.39 -58.01
CA GLN A 143 22.98 34.08 -58.65
C GLN A 143 22.00 33.31 -59.56
N GLY A 144 20.70 33.39 -59.19
CA GLY A 144 19.64 33.40 -60.19
C GLY A 144 18.23 33.13 -59.70
N SER A 145 17.43 34.19 -59.64
CA SER A 145 15.99 34.21 -59.93
C SER A 145 14.94 34.05 -58.81
N LYS A 146 14.27 35.19 -58.57
CA LYS A 146 12.81 35.41 -58.57
C LYS A 146 11.96 34.63 -57.57
N GLY A 147 11.40 35.41 -56.65
CA GLY A 147 10.41 34.99 -55.66
C GLY A 147 9.21 34.24 -56.24
N LYS A 148 8.83 33.21 -55.52
CA LYS A 148 7.47 32.68 -55.46
C LYS A 148 7.19 32.34 -54.00
N GLN A 149 6.15 32.97 -53.45
CA GLN A 149 5.56 32.60 -52.17
C GLN A 149 5.26 31.09 -52.20
N ARG A 150 6.03 30.30 -51.44
CA ARG A 150 5.65 28.93 -51.10
C ARG A 150 4.63 29.03 -49.98
N GLU A 151 3.37 28.85 -50.34
CA GLU A 151 2.31 28.51 -49.41
C GLU A 151 2.82 27.43 -48.47
N LYS A 152 2.73 27.68 -47.16
CA LYS A 152 2.98 26.68 -46.12
C LYS A 152 1.96 25.56 -46.33
N ALA A 153 2.38 24.48 -46.99
CA ALA A 153 1.58 23.27 -47.11
C ALA A 153 1.19 22.83 -45.69
N LYS A 154 -0.12 22.83 -45.42
CA LYS A 154 -0.67 22.34 -44.16
C LYS A 154 -0.15 20.92 -43.95
N PRO A 155 0.38 20.56 -42.76
CA PRO A 155 0.81 19.20 -42.50
C PRO A 155 -0.38 18.27 -42.74
N LEU A 156 -0.23 17.35 -43.70
CA LEU A 156 -1.21 16.29 -43.94
C LEU A 156 -1.46 15.59 -42.61
N GLN A 157 -2.69 15.74 -42.11
CA GLN A 157 -3.11 15.05 -40.90
C GLN A 157 -3.16 13.55 -41.23
N LEU A 158 -2.06 12.85 -40.93
CA LEU A 158 -1.99 11.41 -41.05
C LEU A 158 -3.16 10.80 -40.27
N THR A 159 -3.89 9.92 -40.94
CA THR A 159 -5.00 9.19 -40.34
C THR A 159 -4.48 8.37 -39.16
N ALA A 160 -5.36 8.02 -38.21
CA ALA A 160 -4.96 7.20 -37.05
C ALA A 160 -4.36 5.84 -37.47
N ALA A 161 -4.75 5.32 -38.64
CA ALA A 161 -4.18 4.11 -39.23
C ALA A 161 -2.73 4.33 -39.70
N GLU A 162 -2.44 5.44 -40.38
CA GLU A 162 -1.06 5.77 -40.79
C GLU A 162 -0.15 6.02 -39.59
N LYS A 163 -0.62 6.73 -38.57
CA LYS A 163 0.17 6.92 -37.34
C LYS A 163 0.52 5.59 -36.65
N ARG A 164 -0.38 4.60 -36.70
CA ARG A 164 -0.10 3.24 -36.21
C ARG A 164 0.92 2.52 -37.08
N ARG A 165 0.85 2.71 -38.40
CA ARG A 165 1.76 2.08 -39.36
C ARG A 165 3.19 2.61 -39.21
N VAL A 166 3.34 3.93 -39.06
CA VAL A 166 4.63 4.59 -38.80
C VAL A 166 5.25 4.09 -37.48
N ARG A 167 4.48 4.05 -36.37
CA ARG A 167 5.00 3.53 -35.09
C ARG A 167 5.39 2.05 -35.16
N ALA A 168 4.63 1.24 -35.90
CA ALA A 168 4.96 -0.17 -36.07
C ALA A 168 6.26 -0.34 -36.89
N GLN A 169 6.52 0.57 -37.81
CA GLN A 169 7.75 0.59 -38.61
C GLN A 169 8.96 1.05 -37.76
N GLU A 170 8.83 2.14 -37.00
CA GLU A 170 9.87 2.60 -36.05
C GLU A 170 10.21 1.51 -35.02
N LEU A 171 9.20 0.79 -34.51
CA LEU A 171 9.43 -0.33 -33.57
C LEU A 171 10.23 -1.46 -34.23
N ARG A 172 9.91 -1.82 -35.48
CA ARG A 172 10.65 -2.85 -36.22
C ARG A 172 12.09 -2.44 -36.49
N GLU A 173 12.32 -1.18 -36.84
CA GLU A 173 13.66 -0.62 -37.04
C GLU A 173 14.46 -0.62 -35.72
N SER A 174 13.83 -0.30 -34.59
CA SER A 174 14.50 -0.35 -33.28
C SER A 174 14.91 -1.76 -32.84
N ILE A 175 14.09 -2.77 -33.18
CA ILE A 175 14.40 -4.18 -32.90
C ILE A 175 15.52 -4.67 -33.83
N ALA A 176 15.49 -4.28 -35.10
CA ALA A 176 16.54 -4.61 -36.06
C ALA A 176 17.89 -3.99 -35.66
N ALA A 177 17.89 -2.74 -35.18
CA ALA A 177 19.10 -2.06 -34.71
C ALA A 177 19.71 -2.67 -33.43
N ASN A 178 18.89 -3.26 -32.55
CA ASN A 178 19.38 -3.91 -31.33
C ASN A 178 19.93 -5.33 -31.57
N ASN A 179 19.47 -6.03 -32.62
CA ASN A 179 19.89 -7.40 -32.91
C ASN A 179 21.19 -7.50 -33.72
N SER A 180 21.82 -6.38 -34.11
CA SER A 180 23.09 -6.37 -34.84
C SER A 180 24.34 -6.35 -33.95
N ARG A 181 24.22 -6.50 -32.62
CA ARG A 181 25.37 -6.72 -31.74
C ARG A 181 25.68 -8.21 -31.65
N THR A 182 26.65 -8.63 -32.44
CA THR A 182 27.28 -9.97 -32.41
C THR A 182 27.90 -10.24 -31.03
N PRO A 183 27.58 -11.36 -30.38
CA PRO A 183 28.26 -11.76 -29.15
C PRO A 183 29.63 -12.36 -29.46
N THR A 184 30.67 -11.76 -28.89
CA THR A 184 32.05 -12.26 -28.90
C THR A 184 32.13 -13.62 -28.21
N PRO A 185 32.77 -14.65 -28.80
CA PRO A 185 32.83 -15.98 -28.23
C PRO A 185 33.87 -16.03 -27.09
N GLN A 186 33.42 -16.29 -25.86
CA GLN A 186 34.34 -16.58 -24.75
C GLN A 186 34.66 -18.07 -24.63
N LEU A 187 35.94 -18.28 -24.42
CA LEU A 187 36.69 -19.52 -24.41
C LEU A 187 36.25 -20.45 -23.26
N ARG A 188 36.04 -21.72 -23.64
CA ARG A 188 35.79 -22.87 -22.78
C ARG A 188 37.03 -23.13 -21.90
N ARG A 189 36.88 -23.21 -20.57
CA ARG A 189 37.92 -23.75 -19.69
C ARG A 189 37.34 -24.73 -18.68
N GLU A 190 38.07 -25.82 -18.52
CA GLU A 190 37.70 -27.07 -17.89
C GLU A 190 37.70 -27.05 -16.36
N SER A 191 37.07 -28.09 -15.83
CA SER A 191 36.83 -28.49 -14.45
C SER A 191 38.05 -28.55 -13.52
N SER A 192 37.87 -28.15 -12.26
CA SER A 192 38.62 -28.70 -11.13
C SER A 192 37.84 -28.67 -9.81
N THR A 193 37.57 -29.86 -9.28
CA THR A 193 37.65 -30.30 -7.87
C THR A 193 37.07 -29.46 -6.71
N LYS A 194 36.13 -30.13 -6.02
CA LYS A 194 35.80 -30.08 -4.58
C LYS A 194 36.78 -29.31 -3.68
N MET A 195 36.28 -28.27 -3.02
CA MET A 195 36.63 -27.95 -1.62
C MET A 195 35.39 -27.51 -0.84
N LYS A 196 35.17 -28.15 0.31
CA LYS A 196 34.18 -27.77 1.33
C LYS A 196 34.60 -26.44 1.95
N ALA A 197 33.90 -25.35 1.64
CA ALA A 197 33.95 -24.12 2.40
C ALA A 197 32.82 -24.12 3.44
N LYS A 198 33.22 -24.19 4.70
CA LYS A 198 32.35 -24.04 5.88
C LYS A 198 32.09 -22.55 6.07
N MET A 199 31.00 -22.03 5.51
CA MET A 199 30.53 -20.68 5.85
C MET A 199 29.80 -20.72 7.20
N MET A 200 30.40 -20.06 8.18
CA MET A 200 29.70 -19.55 9.36
C MET A 200 28.94 -18.29 8.95
N THR A 201 27.62 -18.30 9.05
CA THR A 201 26.77 -17.11 9.20
C THR A 201 25.33 -17.54 9.51
N GLY A 202 24.74 -17.00 10.59
CA GLY A 202 23.29 -16.95 10.82
C GLY A 202 22.74 -17.92 11.88
N LEU A 203 22.66 -17.43 13.13
CA LEU A 203 21.78 -17.78 14.27
C LEU A 203 21.24 -19.24 14.42
N LEU A 204 21.51 -19.81 15.60
CA LEU A 204 21.41 -21.22 15.99
C LEU A 204 20.08 -21.97 15.69
N PRO A 205 20.12 -23.27 15.30
CA PRO A 205 18.94 -24.12 15.05
C PRO A 205 18.21 -24.66 16.30
N ASP A 206 18.57 -24.26 17.52
CA ASP A 206 18.34 -25.12 18.71
C ASP A 206 17.61 -24.43 19.88
N TRP A 207 16.76 -23.44 19.59
CA TRP A 207 16.03 -22.71 20.63
C TRP A 207 14.91 -23.54 21.29
N HIS A 208 14.35 -24.51 20.57
CA HIS A 208 13.30 -25.40 21.09
C HIS A 208 13.84 -26.42 22.10
N ALA A 209 15.07 -26.94 21.88
CA ALA A 209 15.73 -27.88 22.79
C ALA A 209 16.15 -27.21 24.13
N LYS A 210 16.57 -25.94 24.08
CA LYS A 210 16.96 -25.18 25.27
C LYS A 210 15.79 -24.75 26.16
N LEU A 211 14.55 -24.75 25.65
CA LEU A 211 13.34 -24.52 26.46
C LEU A 211 12.94 -25.74 27.30
N GLN A 212 13.32 -26.96 26.90
CA GLN A 212 13.00 -28.18 27.64
C GLN A 212 14.07 -28.58 28.65
N ALA A 213 15.32 -28.15 28.47
CA ALA A 213 16.46 -28.53 29.32
C ALA A 213 16.69 -27.64 30.56
N GLY A 214 15.90 -26.58 30.75
CA GLY A 214 16.16 -25.52 31.74
C GLY A 214 15.16 -25.42 32.90
N GLY A 215 14.83 -26.53 33.57
CA GLY A 215 14.04 -26.50 34.82
C GLY A 215 14.84 -27.02 36.01
N PRO A 216 14.98 -26.27 37.12
CA PRO A 216 15.54 -26.82 38.35
C PRO A 216 14.51 -27.74 39.02
N ALA A 217 14.95 -28.93 39.41
CA ALA A 217 14.18 -29.87 40.19
C ALA A 217 13.98 -29.34 41.62
N THR A 218 12.74 -28.99 42.00
CA THR A 218 12.33 -28.93 43.41
C THR A 218 10.88 -29.35 43.61
N ASN A 219 10.73 -30.45 44.36
CA ASN A 219 9.69 -30.80 45.33
C ASN A 219 8.20 -30.57 45.03
N LYS A 220 7.52 -31.71 44.86
CA LYS A 220 6.07 -31.92 44.91
C LYS A 220 5.49 -31.55 46.29
N LEU A 221 4.38 -30.81 46.28
CA LEU A 221 3.26 -30.92 47.23
C LEU A 221 1.95 -30.63 46.46
N PRO A 222 0.83 -31.29 46.78
CA PRO A 222 -0.35 -31.32 45.92
C PRO A 222 -1.31 -30.16 46.23
N ALA A 223 -1.87 -29.55 45.18
CA ALA A 223 -2.97 -28.59 45.27
C ALA A 223 -4.08 -28.95 44.26
N PRO A 224 -5.33 -28.54 44.51
CA PRO A 224 -6.53 -29.34 44.26
C PRO A 224 -7.04 -29.25 42.83
N GLN A 225 -7.68 -30.33 42.38
CA GLN A 225 -8.38 -30.39 41.10
C GLN A 225 -9.64 -29.52 41.15
N VAL A 226 -9.66 -28.47 40.33
CA VAL A 226 -10.88 -27.73 39.97
C VAL A 226 -11.31 -28.22 38.59
N ASN A 227 -12.40 -28.98 38.55
CA ASN A 227 -13.06 -29.40 37.33
C ASN A 227 -13.76 -28.20 36.68
N VAL A 228 -13.34 -27.82 35.47
CA VAL A 228 -14.08 -26.91 34.61
C VAL A 228 -14.57 -27.72 33.39
N PRO A 229 -15.89 -27.73 33.10
CA PRO A 229 -16.45 -28.51 32.00
C PRO A 229 -16.04 -27.91 30.64
N THR A 230 -15.46 -28.76 29.80
CA THR A 230 -15.08 -28.45 28.41
C THR A 230 -16.32 -28.56 27.52
N SER A 231 -16.85 -27.43 27.03
CA SER A 231 -17.84 -27.45 25.93
C SER A 231 -17.12 -27.55 24.59
N GLN A 232 -16.96 -28.77 24.07
CA GLN A 232 -16.57 -29.01 22.68
C GLN A 232 -17.73 -28.68 21.74
N GLY A 233 -17.80 -27.44 21.27
CA GLY A 233 -18.57 -27.06 20.08
C GLY A 233 -17.64 -26.97 18.88
N LEU A 234 -17.68 -27.96 17.99
CA LEU A 234 -16.85 -28.07 16.78
C LEU A 234 -17.13 -26.92 15.81
N ILE A 235 -16.32 -25.86 15.87
CA ILE A 235 -16.08 -24.97 14.73
C ILE A 235 -14.98 -25.65 13.90
N PRO A 236 -15.19 -25.95 12.60
CA PRO A 236 -14.12 -26.50 11.77
C PRO A 236 -12.93 -25.54 11.78
N THR A 237 -11.76 -26.05 12.16
CA THR A 237 -10.55 -25.24 12.24
C THR A 237 -10.18 -24.75 10.84
N TRP A 238 -9.95 -23.45 10.71
CA TRP A 238 -9.55 -22.79 9.44
C TRP A 238 -8.32 -23.44 8.78
N LYS A 239 -7.48 -24.15 9.55
CA LYS A 239 -6.40 -25.01 9.05
C LYS A 239 -6.87 -26.03 8.00
N SER A 240 -8.04 -26.63 8.17
CA SER A 240 -8.60 -27.58 7.20
C SER A 240 -9.02 -26.93 5.89
N ARG A 241 -9.33 -25.62 5.88
CA ARG A 241 -9.69 -24.86 4.67
C ARG A 241 -8.48 -24.37 3.88
N LEU A 242 -7.34 -24.15 4.53
CA LEU A 242 -6.09 -23.81 3.83
C LEU A 242 -5.57 -24.97 2.98
N GLN A 243 -5.93 -26.21 3.33
CA GLN A 243 -5.55 -27.40 2.59
C GLN A 243 -6.45 -27.66 1.38
N ASP A 244 -7.68 -27.10 1.35
CA ASP A 244 -8.61 -27.23 0.23
C ASP A 244 -9.34 -25.90 -0.09
N PRO A 245 -8.78 -25.06 -0.98
CA PRO A 245 -9.35 -23.77 -1.35
C PRO A 245 -10.67 -23.87 -2.15
N SER A 246 -11.17 -25.07 -2.44
CA SER A 246 -12.47 -25.26 -3.12
C SER A 246 -13.67 -25.26 -2.17
N THR A 247 -13.46 -25.25 -0.84
CA THR A 247 -14.57 -25.29 0.12
C THR A 247 -15.31 -23.94 0.25
N PRO A 248 -16.60 -23.86 -0.11
CA PRO A 248 -17.37 -22.62 0.01
C PRO A 248 -17.55 -22.18 1.48
N PHE A 249 -17.73 -20.88 1.69
CA PHE A 249 -18.07 -20.34 3.01
C PHE A 249 -19.45 -20.86 3.46
N PRO A 250 -19.65 -21.18 4.75
CA PRO A 250 -20.97 -21.47 5.26
C PRO A 250 -21.75 -20.15 5.32
N THR A 251 -22.54 -19.88 4.29
CA THR A 251 -23.62 -18.90 4.35
C THR A 251 -24.74 -19.48 5.22
N GLY A 252 -24.63 -19.30 6.53
CA GLY A 252 -25.61 -19.88 7.45
C GLY A 252 -25.34 -19.54 8.90
N PHE A 253 -25.37 -18.25 9.26
CA PHE A 253 -25.58 -17.85 10.65
C PHE A 253 -27.04 -17.36 10.78
N ASN A 254 -27.93 -18.27 11.18
CA ASN A 254 -29.33 -17.94 11.46
C ASN A 254 -29.42 -17.23 12.82
N GLY A 255 -29.01 -15.96 12.85
CA GLY A 255 -29.36 -15.00 13.90
C GLY A 255 -30.72 -14.39 13.58
N ARG A 256 -31.75 -14.87 14.28
CA ARG A 256 -33.13 -14.38 14.25
C ARG A 256 -33.19 -12.84 14.43
N THR A 257 -33.38 -12.09 13.34
CA THR A 257 -33.88 -10.70 13.37
C THR A 257 -34.81 -10.41 12.19
N VAL A 258 -36.01 -9.97 12.57
CA VAL A 258 -37.03 -9.14 11.90
C VAL A 258 -37.02 -9.03 10.36
N ASN A 259 -38.13 -9.50 9.78
CA ASN A 259 -38.68 -9.26 8.44
C ASN A 259 -38.12 -8.05 7.67
N SER A 260 -37.25 -8.32 6.71
CA SER A 260 -37.10 -7.48 5.51
C SER A 260 -37.05 -8.37 4.28
N LYS A 261 -38.04 -8.19 3.38
CA LYS A 261 -38.21 -8.97 2.14
C LYS A 261 -37.06 -8.70 1.17
N PRO A 262 -36.32 -9.72 0.69
CA PRO A 262 -35.46 -9.56 -0.47
C PRO A 262 -36.27 -9.57 -1.77
N ARG A 263 -36.07 -8.52 -2.58
CA ARG A 263 -36.61 -8.35 -3.93
C ARG A 263 -35.81 -9.22 -4.90
N ALA A 264 -36.33 -10.40 -5.24
CA ALA A 264 -35.75 -11.28 -6.25
C ALA A 264 -35.95 -10.71 -7.66
N LEU A 265 -34.84 -10.41 -8.35
CA LEU A 265 -34.81 -10.26 -9.81
C LEU A 265 -34.56 -11.65 -10.40
N GLN A 266 -35.64 -12.35 -10.73
CA GLN A 266 -35.58 -13.54 -11.59
C GLN A 266 -35.50 -13.09 -13.05
N CYS A 267 -34.36 -13.32 -13.69
CA CYS A 267 -34.29 -13.43 -15.14
C CYS A 267 -34.60 -14.88 -15.53
N SER A 268 -35.83 -15.14 -15.96
CA SER A 268 -36.21 -16.39 -16.62
C SER A 268 -35.71 -16.36 -18.06
N ARG A 269 -34.90 -17.35 -18.44
CA ARG A 269 -34.56 -17.63 -19.84
C ARG A 269 -35.15 -18.98 -20.19
N ALA A 270 -36.28 -18.95 -20.88
CA ALA A 270 -36.91 -20.13 -21.46
C ALA A 270 -36.07 -20.60 -22.66
N ALA A 271 -35.69 -21.87 -22.64
CA ALA A 271 -35.17 -22.59 -23.79
C ALA A 271 -36.35 -23.02 -24.67
N LYS A 272 -36.26 -22.74 -25.97
CA LYS A 272 -36.97 -23.46 -27.03
C LYS A 272 -36.00 -23.68 -28.18
N ASP A 273 -36.02 -24.92 -28.64
CA ASP A 273 -35.31 -25.46 -29.80
C ASP A 273 -35.46 -24.60 -31.06
N SER A 274 -34.38 -24.50 -31.82
CA SER A 274 -34.41 -24.64 -33.27
C SER A 274 -32.98 -24.81 -33.79
N ASP A 275 -32.73 -25.94 -34.42
CA ASP A 275 -31.59 -26.17 -35.31
C ASP A 275 -31.57 -25.12 -36.44
N ASN A 276 -30.42 -24.49 -36.64
CA ASN A 276 -29.77 -24.37 -37.95
C ASN A 276 -28.43 -23.63 -37.88
N ASP A 277 -27.58 -24.05 -38.81
CA ASP A 277 -26.19 -23.71 -39.07
C ASP A 277 -25.78 -22.23 -39.08
N VAL A 278 -24.45 -22.07 -39.03
CA VAL A 278 -23.58 -21.01 -39.57
C VAL A 278 -22.70 -20.34 -38.51
N ILE A 279 -21.44 -20.78 -38.54
CA ILE A 279 -20.27 -20.21 -37.89
C ILE A 279 -20.14 -18.74 -38.29
N SER A 280 -20.48 -17.83 -37.38
CA SER A 280 -20.18 -16.40 -37.52
C SER A 280 -19.34 -15.92 -36.34
N ARG A 281 -18.13 -15.44 -36.67
CA ARG A 281 -17.11 -14.94 -35.76
C ARG A 281 -17.67 -13.83 -34.88
N LYS A 282 -17.85 -14.13 -33.59
CA LYS A 282 -18.34 -13.21 -32.58
C LYS A 282 -17.24 -12.20 -32.24
N GLY A 283 -17.35 -10.98 -32.77
CA GLY A 283 -16.49 -9.86 -32.43
C GLY A 283 -16.56 -9.56 -30.93
N VAL A 284 -15.39 -9.39 -30.31
CA VAL A 284 -15.23 -8.96 -28.92
C VAL A 284 -15.79 -7.54 -28.80
N VAL A 285 -17.00 -7.41 -28.27
CA VAL A 285 -17.64 -6.12 -27.99
C VAL A 285 -16.85 -5.46 -26.87
N ALA A 286 -16.10 -4.41 -27.20
CA ALA A 286 -15.38 -3.59 -26.23
C ALA A 286 -16.39 -2.98 -25.25
N ASN A 287 -16.30 -3.37 -23.97
CA ASN A 287 -17.11 -2.79 -22.90
C ASN A 287 -16.89 -1.26 -22.89
N PRO A 288 -17.96 -0.45 -23.03
CA PRO A 288 -17.83 0.99 -23.02
C PRO A 288 -17.28 1.44 -21.67
N ALA A 289 -16.16 2.15 -21.70
CA ALA A 289 -15.53 2.72 -20.51
C ALA A 289 -16.57 3.54 -19.72
N LEU A 290 -16.86 3.10 -18.50
CA LEU A 290 -17.74 3.78 -17.56
C LEU A 290 -17.25 5.22 -17.37
N THR A 291 -17.97 6.16 -17.98
CA THR A 291 -17.74 7.60 -17.78
C THR A 291 -17.98 7.91 -16.30
N ARG A 292 -16.92 8.24 -15.57
CA ARG A 292 -16.98 8.66 -14.16
C ARG A 292 -17.95 9.84 -14.06
N GLN A 293 -19.02 9.69 -13.28
CA GLN A 293 -19.97 10.77 -13.04
C GLN A 293 -19.26 11.96 -12.37
N LYS A 294 -19.70 13.19 -12.69
CA LYS A 294 -19.22 14.42 -12.03
C LYS A 294 -19.41 14.25 -10.53
N GLN A 295 -18.40 14.59 -9.73
CA GLN A 295 -18.49 14.55 -8.28
C GLN A 295 -19.70 15.39 -7.85
N SER A 296 -20.72 14.74 -7.29
CA SER A 296 -21.83 15.47 -6.70
C SER A 296 -21.27 16.33 -5.58
N VAL A 297 -21.71 17.59 -5.49
CA VAL A 297 -21.45 18.43 -4.31
C VAL A 297 -21.97 17.66 -3.09
N VAL A 298 -21.04 17.14 -2.28
CA VAL A 298 -21.39 16.42 -1.05
C VAL A 298 -21.75 17.47 -0.02
N ASP A 299 -22.91 17.30 0.59
CA ASP A 299 -23.38 18.10 1.71
C ASP A 299 -22.27 18.19 2.79
N PRO A 300 -21.82 19.40 3.19
CA PRO A 300 -20.76 19.57 4.19
C PRO A 300 -21.09 18.83 5.50
N ASP A 301 -22.36 18.73 5.86
CA ASP A 301 -22.81 18.02 7.07
C ASP A 301 -22.62 16.51 6.99
N LYS A 302 -22.41 15.96 5.79
CA LYS A 302 -22.12 14.55 5.54
C LYS A 302 -20.71 14.31 5.02
N SER A 303 -19.94 15.38 4.87
CA SER A 303 -18.57 15.30 4.39
C SER A 303 -17.69 14.61 5.44
N ILE A 304 -16.81 13.76 4.94
CA ILE A 304 -15.74 13.07 5.68
C ILE A 304 -14.37 13.70 5.35
N SER A 305 -14.35 14.88 4.71
CA SER A 305 -13.10 15.58 4.43
C SER A 305 -12.50 16.15 5.71
N THR A 306 -11.17 16.18 5.79
CA THR A 306 -10.46 16.93 6.84
C THR A 306 -10.78 18.41 6.85
N ASP A 307 -11.25 18.95 5.72
CA ASP A 307 -11.55 20.37 5.59
C ASP A 307 -12.72 20.80 6.48
N VAL A 308 -13.63 19.87 6.81
CA VAL A 308 -14.78 20.13 7.69
C VAL A 308 -14.44 20.07 9.17
N LEU A 309 -13.21 19.72 9.54
CA LEU A 309 -12.78 19.77 10.94
C LEU A 309 -12.80 21.22 11.45
N PRO A 310 -13.11 21.45 12.73
CA PRO A 310 -12.95 22.76 13.35
C PRO A 310 -11.50 23.26 13.25
N ALA A 311 -11.31 24.58 13.09
CA ALA A 311 -9.97 25.16 12.91
C ALA A 311 -9.03 24.87 14.09
N TRP A 312 -9.56 24.81 15.31
CA TRP A 312 -8.78 24.56 16.53
C TRP A 312 -8.17 23.17 16.58
N ILE A 313 -8.82 22.14 16.03
CA ILE A 313 -8.32 20.75 16.10
C ILE A 313 -7.39 20.39 14.94
N LYS A 314 -7.51 21.08 13.79
CA LYS A 314 -6.75 20.74 12.56
C LYS A 314 -5.24 20.57 12.78
N PRO A 315 -4.53 21.43 13.54
CA PRO A 315 -3.10 21.28 13.76
C PRO A 315 -2.74 19.99 14.51
N PHE A 316 -3.61 19.57 15.42
CA PHE A 316 -3.37 18.45 16.35
C PHE A 316 -3.97 17.13 15.85
N PHE A 317 -4.95 17.20 14.94
CA PHE A 317 -5.73 16.03 14.52
C PHE A 317 -4.85 14.90 14.00
N TRP A 318 -3.87 15.23 13.15
CA TRP A 318 -2.97 14.25 12.55
C TRP A 318 -1.70 13.98 13.35
N SER A 319 -1.25 14.93 14.16
CA SER A 319 -0.02 14.81 14.95
C SER A 319 -0.23 14.16 16.30
N GLU A 320 -1.42 14.29 16.89
CA GLU A 320 -1.69 13.88 18.28
C GLU A 320 -2.96 13.04 18.41
N VAL A 321 -4.11 13.52 17.91
CA VAL A 321 -5.40 12.84 18.11
C VAL A 321 -5.45 11.47 17.41
N MET A 322 -5.19 11.42 16.11
CA MET A 322 -5.19 10.15 15.36
C MET A 322 -4.09 9.18 15.82
N PRO A 323 -2.84 9.63 16.08
CA PRO A 323 -1.83 8.79 16.71
C PRO A 323 -2.27 8.19 18.04
N THR A 324 -2.88 8.99 18.92
CA THR A 324 -3.40 8.53 20.22
C THR A 324 -4.51 7.48 20.05
N LEU A 325 -5.45 7.70 19.14
CA LEU A 325 -6.49 6.72 18.82
C LEU A 325 -5.88 5.41 18.30
N ARG A 326 -4.91 5.48 17.39
CA ARG A 326 -4.24 4.28 16.86
C ARG A 326 -3.51 3.54 17.96
N ASP A 327 -2.87 4.25 18.89
CA ASP A 327 -2.17 3.67 20.04
C ASP A 327 -3.14 2.90 20.96
N ILE A 328 -4.25 3.55 21.35
CA ILE A 328 -5.33 2.92 22.15
C ILE A 328 -5.84 1.66 21.46
N TYR A 329 -6.24 1.73 20.19
CA TYR A 329 -6.80 0.59 19.45
C TYR A 329 -5.76 -0.47 19.11
N GLY A 330 -4.50 -0.07 18.93
CA GLY A 330 -3.38 -0.97 18.74
C GLY A 330 -3.17 -1.87 19.94
N GLY A 331 -3.48 -1.39 21.15
CA GLY A 331 -3.43 -2.17 22.39
C GLY A 331 -4.60 -3.12 22.64
N LEU A 332 -5.70 -3.02 21.88
CA LEU A 332 -6.90 -3.84 22.09
C LEU A 332 -6.76 -5.25 21.51
N SER A 333 -7.43 -6.23 22.10
CA SER A 333 -7.47 -7.60 21.57
C SER A 333 -8.22 -7.72 20.24
N ASP A 334 -9.22 -6.85 20.00
CA ASP A 334 -9.95 -6.77 18.74
C ASP A 334 -9.89 -5.34 18.17
N PRO A 335 -8.91 -4.98 17.35
CA PRO A 335 -8.83 -3.65 16.77
C PRO A 335 -9.89 -3.40 15.67
N TRP A 336 -10.69 -4.40 15.27
CA TRP A 336 -11.73 -4.26 14.24
C TRP A 336 -13.04 -3.73 14.78
N ASP A 337 -13.34 -4.00 16.05
CA ASP A 337 -14.53 -3.48 16.69
C ASP A 337 -14.27 -2.10 17.28
N LEU A 338 -14.65 -1.05 16.56
CA LEU A 338 -14.50 0.30 17.09
C LEU A 338 -15.32 0.51 18.36
N ASN A 339 -16.43 -0.19 18.55
CA ASN A 339 -17.24 -0.04 19.76
C ASN A 339 -16.92 -1.12 20.82
N GLN A 340 -16.10 -2.13 20.55
CA GLN A 340 -15.83 -3.18 21.56
C GLN A 340 -17.14 -3.73 22.16
N ALA A 341 -17.18 -3.99 23.47
CA ALA A 341 -18.40 -4.34 24.19
C ALA A 341 -19.28 -3.14 24.58
N ASP A 342 -18.83 -1.91 24.35
CA ASP A 342 -19.46 -0.66 24.78
C ASP A 342 -19.77 0.24 23.58
N SER A 343 -21.05 0.46 23.29
CA SER A 343 -21.49 1.25 22.12
C SER A 343 -20.88 2.66 22.02
N ASP A 344 -20.33 3.19 23.10
CA ASP A 344 -19.69 4.50 23.18
C ASP A 344 -18.16 4.44 23.38
N PHE A 345 -17.54 3.26 23.31
CA PHE A 345 -16.10 3.09 23.52
C PHE A 345 -15.26 3.99 22.58
N PHE A 346 -15.58 4.02 21.28
CA PHE A 346 -14.86 4.90 20.34
C PHE A 346 -15.06 6.38 20.67
N LEU A 347 -16.25 6.75 21.16
CA LEU A 347 -16.54 8.12 21.57
C LEU A 347 -15.68 8.52 22.77
N HIS A 348 -15.58 7.66 23.78
CA HIS A 348 -14.72 7.86 24.95
C HIS A 348 -13.23 7.90 24.60
N ALA A 349 -12.77 7.03 23.69
CA ALA A 349 -11.40 7.06 23.20
C ALA A 349 -11.07 8.36 22.45
N LEU A 350 -11.99 8.84 21.60
CA LEU A 350 -11.85 10.12 20.89
C LEU A 350 -11.86 11.31 21.84
N GLN A 351 -12.76 11.30 22.84
CA GLN A 351 -12.80 12.32 23.88
C GLN A 351 -11.47 12.40 24.61
N ARG A 352 -10.96 11.26 25.11
CA ARG A 352 -9.67 11.17 25.80
C ARG A 352 -8.51 11.67 24.92
N ALA A 353 -8.49 11.31 23.64
CA ALA A 353 -7.46 11.77 22.71
C ALA A 353 -7.53 13.28 22.46
N THR A 354 -8.74 13.84 22.38
CA THR A 354 -8.95 15.27 22.13
C THR A 354 -8.63 16.11 23.38
N ASP A 355 -9.04 15.66 24.57
CA ASP A 355 -8.71 16.32 25.83
C ASP A 355 -7.21 16.35 26.09
N ALA A 356 -6.50 15.29 25.68
CA ALA A 356 -5.04 15.24 25.81
C ALA A 356 -4.33 16.20 24.84
N ALA A 357 -4.81 16.33 23.60
CA ALA A 357 -4.20 17.16 22.58
C ALA A 357 -4.62 18.64 22.67
N CYS A 358 -5.82 18.93 23.18
CA CYS A 358 -6.44 20.26 23.20
C CYS A 358 -7.19 20.53 24.51
N PRO A 359 -6.50 20.52 25.68
CA PRO A 359 -7.15 20.60 26.99
C PRO A 359 -7.98 21.88 27.21
N ASP A 360 -7.60 22.99 26.57
CA ASP A 360 -8.25 24.30 26.75
C ASP A 360 -9.58 24.45 25.99
N GLN A 361 -9.91 23.52 25.09
CA GLN A 361 -11.09 23.66 24.23
C GLN A 361 -12.39 23.19 24.88
N HIS A 362 -12.31 22.39 25.96
CA HIS A 362 -13.48 21.80 26.63
C HIS A 362 -14.50 21.16 25.67
N TYR A 363 -13.98 20.53 24.62
CA TYR A 363 -14.78 19.93 23.56
C TYR A 363 -15.49 18.67 24.06
N GLU A 364 -16.76 18.49 23.73
CA GLU A 364 -17.53 17.26 24.02
C GLU A 364 -17.83 16.50 22.72
N ALA A 365 -17.25 15.32 22.56
CA ALA A 365 -17.41 14.50 21.38
C ALA A 365 -18.83 13.94 21.28
N THR A 366 -19.42 14.04 20.10
CA THR A 366 -20.72 13.40 19.78
C THR A 366 -20.62 12.59 18.49
N LYS A 367 -21.44 11.53 18.34
CA LYS A 367 -21.43 10.67 17.13
C LYS A 367 -21.79 11.43 15.85
N GLY A 368 -22.48 12.56 15.98
CA GLY A 368 -22.85 13.44 14.87
C GLY A 368 -21.76 14.41 14.45
N ASP A 369 -20.72 14.61 15.28
CA ASP A 369 -19.70 15.64 15.05
C ASP A 369 -18.80 15.30 13.83
N PRO A 370 -18.44 16.28 12.98
CA PRO A 370 -17.37 16.15 12.00
C PRO A 370 -16.10 15.46 12.51
N VAL A 371 -15.60 15.79 13.71
CA VAL A 371 -14.41 15.19 14.32
C VAL A 371 -14.59 13.68 14.50
N TYR A 372 -15.73 13.26 15.04
CA TYR A 372 -16.07 11.85 15.22
C TYR A 372 -16.10 11.11 13.88
N ARG A 373 -16.83 11.66 12.89
CA ARG A 373 -17.00 11.00 11.59
C ARG A 373 -15.68 10.85 10.84
N VAL A 374 -14.86 11.90 10.84
CA VAL A 374 -13.54 11.88 10.19
C VAL A 374 -12.62 10.89 10.92
N ALA A 375 -12.52 10.96 12.25
CA ALA A 375 -11.67 10.04 13.01
C ALA A 375 -12.09 8.58 12.84
N HIS A 376 -13.40 8.30 12.90
CA HIS A 376 -13.95 6.95 12.73
C HIS A 376 -13.63 6.39 11.34
N GLN A 377 -13.81 7.21 10.29
CA GLN A 377 -13.40 6.82 8.94
C GLN A 377 -11.90 6.54 8.88
N GLN A 378 -11.07 7.41 9.46
CA GLN A 378 -9.62 7.25 9.50
C GLN A 378 -9.14 5.99 10.22
N MET A 379 -9.87 5.53 11.23
CA MET A 379 -9.58 4.24 11.87
C MET A 379 -9.81 3.04 10.94
N TYR A 380 -10.88 3.04 10.14
CA TYR A 380 -11.05 2.02 9.10
C TYR A 380 -9.97 2.12 8.02
N GLU A 381 -9.52 3.33 7.68
CA GLU A 381 -8.45 3.49 6.70
C GLU A 381 -7.13 2.92 7.25
N TRP A 382 -6.80 3.23 8.49
CA TRP A 382 -5.66 2.68 9.21
C TRP A 382 -5.67 1.16 9.23
N GLN A 383 -6.80 0.52 9.57
CA GLN A 383 -6.93 -0.94 9.50
C GLN A 383 -6.60 -1.46 8.09
N ARG A 384 -7.18 -0.87 7.04
CA ARG A 384 -6.92 -1.28 5.64
C ARG A 384 -5.47 -1.06 5.22
N ASP A 385 -4.78 -0.07 5.79
CA ASP A 385 -3.41 0.27 5.42
C ASP A 385 -2.40 -0.82 5.81
N PHE A 386 -2.70 -1.63 6.84
CA PHE A 386 -1.93 -2.86 7.10
C PHE A 386 -1.92 -3.78 5.88
N MET A 387 -3.09 -4.12 5.34
CA MET A 387 -3.17 -4.99 4.16
C MET A 387 -2.47 -4.37 2.95
N LYS A 388 -2.62 -3.07 2.71
CA LYS A 388 -1.95 -2.42 1.58
C LYS A 388 -0.43 -2.48 1.72
N ALA A 389 0.09 -2.16 2.91
CA ALA A 389 1.52 -2.20 3.20
C ALA A 389 2.06 -3.62 3.08
N THR A 390 1.37 -4.60 3.66
CA THR A 390 1.72 -6.00 3.56
C THR A 390 1.69 -6.52 2.13
N LEU A 391 0.60 -6.28 1.40
CA LEU A 391 0.46 -6.81 0.05
C LEU A 391 1.58 -6.29 -0.85
N LYS A 392 1.93 -5.01 -0.69
CA LYS A 392 3.08 -4.41 -1.36
C LYS A 392 4.39 -5.09 -0.95
N ALA A 393 4.63 -5.29 0.35
CA ALA A 393 5.85 -5.93 0.85
C ALA A 393 5.98 -7.39 0.39
N VAL A 394 4.88 -8.16 0.39
CA VAL A 394 4.84 -9.54 -0.11
C VAL A 394 5.08 -9.58 -1.61
N GLN A 395 4.47 -8.66 -2.38
CA GLN A 395 4.73 -8.53 -3.81
C GLN A 395 6.21 -8.24 -4.10
N GLU A 396 6.80 -7.29 -3.38
CA GLU A 396 8.22 -6.95 -3.51
C GLU A 396 9.11 -8.14 -3.12
N GLY A 397 8.82 -8.83 -2.02
CA GLY A 397 9.57 -10.00 -1.56
C GLY A 397 9.49 -11.19 -2.52
N VAL A 398 8.30 -11.48 -3.08
CA VAL A 398 8.14 -12.51 -4.11
C VAL A 398 8.95 -12.17 -5.37
N LEU A 399 8.93 -10.90 -5.80
CA LEU A 399 9.70 -10.46 -6.96
C LEU A 399 11.21 -10.47 -6.72
N GLU A 400 11.65 -10.16 -5.50
CA GLU A 400 13.05 -10.19 -5.10
C GLU A 400 13.59 -11.62 -5.01
N GLN A 401 12.84 -12.52 -4.38
CA GLN A 401 13.29 -13.90 -4.14
C GLN A 401 13.13 -14.79 -5.36
N CYS A 402 12.04 -14.67 -6.11
CA CYS A 402 11.78 -15.54 -7.26
C CYS A 402 12.24 -14.90 -8.59
N GLY A 403 12.41 -13.58 -8.64
CA GLY A 403 12.67 -12.84 -9.86
C GLY A 403 11.38 -12.43 -10.61
N LYS A 404 11.51 -11.48 -11.54
CA LYS A 404 10.38 -10.95 -12.33
C LYS A 404 9.78 -11.97 -13.32
N GLU A 405 10.59 -12.95 -13.73
CA GLU A 405 10.22 -13.99 -14.70
C GLU A 405 10.02 -15.35 -14.04
N ALA A 406 9.86 -15.39 -12.71
CA ALA A 406 9.62 -16.60 -11.96
C ALA A 406 8.44 -17.39 -12.54
N SER A 407 8.59 -18.71 -12.64
CA SER A 407 7.46 -19.54 -13.01
C SER A 407 6.41 -19.54 -11.87
N PRO A 408 5.12 -19.79 -12.17
CA PRO A 408 4.13 -19.97 -11.12
C PRO A 408 4.50 -21.10 -10.14
N GLY A 409 5.25 -22.11 -10.58
CA GLY A 409 5.76 -23.16 -9.71
C GLY A 409 6.70 -22.62 -8.64
N ASP A 410 7.66 -21.79 -9.04
CA ASP A 410 8.66 -21.20 -8.14
C ASP A 410 8.02 -20.28 -7.10
N ILE A 411 7.10 -19.42 -7.53
CA ILE A 411 6.35 -18.53 -6.63
C ILE A 411 5.53 -19.37 -5.63
N LYS A 412 4.85 -20.43 -6.10
CA LYS A 412 4.06 -21.30 -5.23
C LYS A 412 4.96 -22.02 -4.20
N GLN A 413 6.12 -22.50 -4.63
CA GLN A 413 7.09 -23.16 -3.75
C GLN A 413 7.62 -22.19 -2.70
N TYR A 414 8.03 -20.98 -3.10
CA TYR A 414 8.46 -19.94 -2.18
C TYR A 414 7.36 -19.61 -1.16
N VAL A 415 6.15 -19.28 -1.62
CA VAL A 415 5.01 -18.97 -0.74
C VAL A 415 4.70 -20.11 0.23
N THR A 416 4.77 -21.37 -0.23
CA THR A 416 4.54 -22.54 0.62
C THR A 416 5.62 -22.70 1.68
N ALA A 417 6.90 -22.50 1.32
CA ALA A 417 8.03 -22.56 2.25
C ALA A 417 7.98 -21.41 3.27
N THR A 418 7.70 -20.19 2.81
CA THR A 418 7.55 -19.00 3.65
C THR A 418 6.40 -19.14 4.63
N PHE A 419 5.34 -19.87 4.28
CA PHE A 419 4.20 -20.17 5.14
C PHE A 419 4.31 -21.41 6.02
N ALA A 420 5.41 -22.16 5.93
CA ALA A 420 5.64 -23.27 6.82
C ALA A 420 5.60 -22.77 8.29
N PRO A 421 5.30 -23.63 9.28
CA PRO A 421 5.30 -23.23 10.70
C PRO A 421 6.61 -22.57 11.17
N ASP A 422 7.71 -22.90 10.51
CA ASP A 422 9.07 -22.36 10.69
C ASP A 422 9.52 -21.47 9.51
N GLY A 423 8.60 -21.08 8.65
CA GLY A 423 8.85 -20.24 7.48
C GLY A 423 9.07 -18.77 7.83
N GLU A 424 9.66 -18.03 6.89
CA GLU A 424 10.01 -16.61 7.05
C GLU A 424 8.83 -15.71 7.41
N ALA A 425 7.60 -16.09 7.04
CA ALA A 425 6.40 -15.31 7.35
C ALA A 425 6.21 -15.14 8.85
N TYR A 426 6.57 -16.14 9.65
CA TYR A 426 6.34 -16.17 11.10
C TYR A 426 7.63 -15.93 11.92
N ASN A 427 8.79 -15.91 11.27
CA ASN A 427 10.11 -15.85 11.91
C ASN A 427 10.82 -14.49 11.81
N GLY A 428 10.12 -13.42 11.42
CA GLY A 428 10.43 -12.08 11.95
C GLY A 428 11.03 -11.01 11.03
N THR A 429 11.12 -11.17 9.72
CA THR A 429 11.55 -10.07 8.82
C THR A 429 10.41 -9.24 8.23
N PRO A 430 9.38 -9.82 7.58
CA PRO A 430 8.32 -9.01 6.97
C PRO A 430 7.40 -8.39 8.01
N GLU A 431 7.10 -9.12 9.08
CA GLU A 431 6.17 -8.68 10.13
C GLU A 431 6.65 -7.41 10.84
N GLY A 432 7.93 -7.35 11.19
CA GLY A 432 8.54 -6.19 11.86
C GLY A 432 8.46 -4.92 11.00
N LYS A 433 8.79 -5.01 9.70
CA LYS A 433 8.75 -3.86 8.78
C LYS A 433 7.32 -3.35 8.54
N ILE A 434 6.35 -4.25 8.37
CA ILE A 434 4.95 -3.90 8.15
C ILE A 434 4.36 -3.27 9.42
N PHE A 435 4.57 -3.91 10.56
CA PHE A 435 4.11 -3.42 11.86
C PHE A 435 4.72 -2.05 12.19
N ALA A 436 6.02 -1.90 11.96
CA ALA A 436 6.73 -0.63 12.06
C ALA A 436 6.11 0.49 11.20
N GLN A 437 5.88 0.18 9.93
CA GLN A 437 5.42 1.18 8.95
C GLN A 437 3.95 1.55 9.13
N ALA A 438 3.07 0.58 9.38
CA ALA A 438 1.63 0.80 9.46
C ALA A 438 1.18 1.30 10.85
N HIS A 439 1.86 0.88 11.92
CA HIS A 439 1.47 1.21 13.28
C HIS A 439 2.46 2.12 14.00
N LEU A 440 3.72 1.71 14.17
CA LEU A 440 4.69 2.45 15.01
C LEU A 440 4.95 3.87 14.48
N ALA A 441 5.07 4.03 13.16
CA ALA A 441 5.14 5.35 12.53
C ALA A 441 3.83 6.14 12.69
N GLY A 442 2.68 5.45 12.73
CA GLY A 442 1.35 6.03 12.81
C GLY A 442 0.92 6.47 14.21
N ILE A 443 1.59 5.99 15.26
CA ILE A 443 1.41 6.40 16.67
C ILE A 443 2.45 7.43 17.13
N GLN A 444 3.36 7.84 16.25
CA GLN A 444 4.34 8.88 16.58
C GLN A 444 3.61 10.19 16.87
N GLY A 445 3.70 10.68 18.10
CA GLY A 445 2.94 11.84 18.60
C GLY A 445 1.71 11.47 19.43
N SER A 446 1.48 10.18 19.72
CA SER A 446 0.47 9.75 20.70
C SER A 446 0.68 10.42 22.05
N CYS A 447 -0.40 10.92 22.66
CA CYS A 447 -0.44 11.51 23.98
C CYS A 447 -0.72 10.49 25.10
N CYS A 448 -0.85 9.19 24.76
CA CYS A 448 -1.06 8.14 25.75
C CYS A 448 0.19 7.99 26.64
N LYS A 449 0.03 8.26 27.94
CA LYS A 449 1.09 8.03 28.94
C LYS A 449 1.24 6.54 29.28
N ASP A 450 0.13 5.81 29.21
CA ASP A 450 0.09 4.37 29.46
C ASP A 450 0.41 3.67 28.14
N THR A 451 1.69 3.43 27.87
CA THR A 451 2.09 2.64 26.70
C THR A 451 1.60 1.20 26.91
N VAL A 452 0.47 0.88 26.31
CA VAL A 452 -0.04 -0.50 26.24
C VAL A 452 0.73 -1.21 25.14
N TYR A 453 1.06 -2.48 25.36
CA TYR A 453 1.65 -3.27 24.30
C TYR A 453 0.68 -3.32 23.10
N PRO A 454 1.13 -2.96 21.88
CA PRO A 454 0.30 -2.90 20.67
C PRO A 454 -0.08 -4.30 20.12
N VAL A 455 -0.72 -5.10 20.97
CA VAL A 455 -1.12 -6.49 20.74
C VAL A 455 -2.06 -6.62 19.54
N GLY A 456 -3.10 -5.81 19.49
CA GLY A 456 -4.06 -5.79 18.39
C GLY A 456 -3.41 -5.40 17.08
N ALA A 457 -2.57 -4.37 17.08
CA ALA A 457 -1.86 -3.94 15.88
C ALA A 457 -0.86 -5.00 15.38
N LEU A 458 -0.19 -5.73 16.27
CA LEU A 458 0.67 -6.86 15.88
C LEU A 458 -0.16 -8.02 15.32
N ALA A 459 -1.26 -8.39 15.98
CA ALA A 459 -2.15 -9.43 15.46
C ALA A 459 -2.76 -9.06 14.09
N LEU A 460 -3.06 -7.76 13.89
CA LEU A 460 -3.58 -7.23 12.63
C LEU A 460 -2.52 -7.30 11.52
N SER A 461 -1.25 -7.02 11.82
CA SER A 461 -0.16 -7.18 10.84
C SER A 461 0.05 -8.64 10.46
N MET A 462 0.02 -9.56 11.44
CA MET A 462 0.11 -11.01 11.18
C MET A 462 -1.06 -11.49 10.29
N ALA A 463 -2.29 -11.09 10.61
CA ALA A 463 -3.47 -11.42 9.80
C ALA A 463 -3.36 -10.86 8.37
N ALA A 464 -2.82 -9.65 8.22
CA ALA A 464 -2.56 -9.06 6.91
C ALA A 464 -1.50 -9.86 6.12
N VAL A 465 -0.38 -10.26 6.77
CA VAL A 465 0.70 -11.08 6.19
C VAL A 465 0.13 -12.40 5.67
N GLN A 466 -0.62 -13.09 6.52
CA GLN A 466 -1.29 -14.33 6.14
C GLN A 466 -2.23 -14.13 4.94
N LEU A 467 -3.13 -13.15 4.99
CA LEU A 467 -4.04 -12.93 3.86
C LEU A 467 -3.33 -12.53 2.58
N SER A 468 -2.22 -11.78 2.67
CA SER A 468 -1.46 -11.34 1.51
C SER A 468 -0.77 -12.50 0.82
N PHE A 469 -0.09 -13.38 1.54
CA PHE A 469 0.51 -14.57 0.93
C PHE A 469 -0.55 -15.54 0.38
N CYS A 470 -1.75 -15.63 0.98
CA CYS A 470 -2.85 -16.41 0.40
C CYS A 470 -3.24 -15.93 -1.01
N THR A 471 -3.02 -14.64 -1.34
CA THR A 471 -3.22 -14.14 -2.71
C THR A 471 -2.21 -14.69 -3.73
N PHE A 472 -1.11 -15.31 -3.28
CA PHE A 472 -0.08 -15.92 -4.13
C PHE A 472 -0.05 -17.45 -4.06
N ALA A 473 -0.99 -18.09 -3.35
CA ALA A 473 -0.99 -19.55 -3.14
C ALA A 473 -1.03 -20.38 -4.43
N GLN A 474 -1.49 -19.80 -5.55
CA GLN A 474 -1.52 -20.45 -6.87
C GLN A 474 -0.26 -20.17 -7.73
N GLY A 475 0.77 -19.53 -7.16
CA GLY A 475 1.94 -19.10 -7.93
C GLY A 475 1.73 -17.83 -8.75
N LYS A 476 0.56 -17.21 -8.65
CA LYS A 476 0.19 -15.96 -9.31
C LYS A 476 -0.70 -15.15 -8.38
N PHE A 477 -0.70 -13.84 -8.55
CA PHE A 477 -1.61 -12.97 -7.80
C PHE A 477 -3.07 -13.27 -8.17
N VAL A 478 -3.83 -13.74 -7.19
CA VAL A 478 -5.27 -13.94 -7.24
C VAL A 478 -5.89 -13.10 -6.13
N PRO A 479 -6.71 -12.09 -6.45
CA PRO A 479 -7.37 -11.27 -5.43
C PRO A 479 -8.15 -12.15 -4.44
N GLY A 480 -7.84 -11.98 -3.15
CA GLY A 480 -8.53 -12.68 -2.05
C GLY A 480 -9.90 -12.09 -1.72
N PRO A 481 -10.59 -12.60 -0.68
CA PRO A 481 -11.95 -12.18 -0.28
C PRO A 481 -12.04 -10.76 0.31
N GLY A 482 -11.01 -9.93 0.14
CA GLY A 482 -10.89 -8.59 0.72
C GLY A 482 -10.44 -8.62 2.19
N PHE A 483 -9.88 -7.48 2.63
CA PHE A 483 -9.46 -7.26 4.01
C PHE A 483 -10.58 -6.56 4.76
N SER A 484 -11.40 -7.34 5.46
CA SER A 484 -12.63 -6.89 6.12
C SER A 484 -12.75 -7.46 7.52
N LYS A 485 -13.64 -6.92 8.36
CA LYS A 485 -13.93 -7.47 9.70
C LYS A 485 -14.31 -8.96 9.64
N VAL A 486 -15.03 -9.40 8.60
CA VAL A 486 -15.46 -10.80 8.46
C VAL A 486 -14.27 -11.73 8.18
N THR A 487 -13.35 -11.33 7.32
CA THR A 487 -12.24 -12.19 6.88
C THR A 487 -11.00 -12.02 7.76
N ALA A 488 -10.55 -10.78 7.92
CA ALA A 488 -9.36 -10.44 8.66
C ALA A 488 -9.62 -10.31 10.17
N GLY A 489 -10.83 -9.92 10.59
CA GLY A 489 -11.18 -9.84 12.01
C GLY A 489 -11.15 -11.19 12.70
N ILE A 490 -11.68 -12.24 12.07
CA ILE A 490 -11.61 -13.62 12.61
C ILE A 490 -10.15 -14.07 12.76
N LEU A 491 -9.29 -13.78 11.78
CA LEU A 491 -7.87 -14.12 11.86
C LEU A 491 -7.17 -13.32 12.96
N THR A 492 -7.43 -12.02 13.04
CA THR A 492 -6.87 -11.12 14.07
C THR A 492 -7.22 -11.62 15.47
N LEU A 493 -8.50 -11.95 15.70
CA LEU A 493 -8.98 -12.56 16.95
C LEU A 493 -8.35 -13.93 17.22
N GLY A 494 -8.16 -14.73 16.17
CA GLY A 494 -7.49 -16.03 16.27
C GLY A 494 -6.04 -15.90 16.74
N TYR A 495 -5.34 -14.86 16.29
CA TYR A 495 -4.01 -14.52 16.80
C TYR A 495 -4.08 -14.06 18.25
N THR A 496 -4.91 -13.06 18.59
CA THR A 496 -4.95 -12.54 19.97
C THR A 496 -5.46 -13.54 21.00
N SER A 497 -6.35 -14.45 20.61
CA SER A 497 -6.90 -15.49 21.50
C SER A 497 -6.06 -16.78 21.52
N GLY A 498 -5.11 -16.93 20.59
CA GLY A 498 -4.33 -18.14 20.40
C GLY A 498 -3.27 -18.33 21.48
N SER A 499 -3.08 -19.57 21.93
CA SER A 499 -2.10 -19.91 22.98
C SER A 499 -0.67 -19.49 22.63
N SER A 500 -0.29 -19.53 21.34
CA SER A 500 1.04 -19.10 20.87
C SER A 500 1.27 -17.60 21.04
N PHE A 501 0.26 -16.77 20.76
CA PHE A 501 0.37 -15.32 20.94
C PHE A 501 0.33 -14.97 22.42
N SER A 502 -0.52 -15.64 23.20
CA SER A 502 -0.51 -15.52 24.66
C SER A 502 0.86 -15.84 25.26
N GLN A 503 1.58 -16.85 24.73
CA GLN A 503 2.95 -17.16 25.16
C GLN A 503 3.97 -16.06 24.81
N LEU A 504 3.79 -15.34 23.70
CA LEU A 504 4.59 -14.17 23.36
C LEU A 504 4.36 -13.06 24.40
N LEU A 505 3.11 -12.85 24.81
CA LEU A 505 2.73 -11.85 25.81
C LEU A 505 3.18 -12.21 27.24
N VAL A 506 3.23 -13.51 27.58
CA VAL A 506 3.71 -13.98 28.89
C VAL A 506 5.17 -13.57 29.13
N LYS A 507 5.99 -13.48 28.07
CA LYS A 507 7.39 -13.05 28.16
C LYS A 507 7.55 -11.67 27.52
N LYS A 508 7.29 -10.61 28.28
CA LYS A 508 7.43 -9.20 27.86
C LYS A 508 8.70 -8.93 27.03
N SER A 509 9.85 -9.45 27.44
CA SER A 509 11.13 -9.28 26.73
C SER A 509 11.13 -9.76 25.28
N ARG A 510 10.31 -10.76 24.93
CA ARG A 510 10.17 -11.22 23.53
C ARG A 510 9.38 -10.22 22.69
N PHE A 511 8.30 -9.69 23.27
CA PHE A 511 7.51 -8.66 22.62
C PHE A 511 8.34 -7.38 22.44
N ASP A 512 9.09 -6.99 23.47
CA ASP A 512 10.01 -5.86 23.42
C ASP A 512 11.02 -6.02 22.27
N GLY A 513 11.60 -7.23 22.09
CA GLY A 513 12.50 -7.51 20.97
C GLY A 513 11.84 -7.39 19.59
N VAL A 514 10.56 -7.76 19.45
CA VAL A 514 9.81 -7.56 18.19
C VAL A 514 9.56 -6.07 17.93
N VAL A 515 9.17 -5.33 18.96
CA VAL A 515 8.94 -3.87 18.85
C VAL A 515 10.25 -3.15 18.55
N GLU A 516 11.35 -3.50 19.20
CA GLU A 516 12.67 -2.91 18.97
C GLU A 516 13.16 -3.18 17.54
N ALA A 517 13.04 -4.42 17.07
CA ALA A 517 13.35 -4.78 15.69
C ALA A 517 12.49 -4.00 14.70
N ALA A 518 11.19 -3.82 14.99
CA ALA A 518 10.29 -3.01 14.18
C ALA A 518 10.69 -1.52 14.19
N LEU A 519 11.01 -0.96 15.36
CA LEU A 519 11.45 0.44 15.49
C LEU A 519 12.69 0.75 14.67
N ALA A 520 13.64 -0.19 14.59
CA ALA A 520 14.82 -0.05 13.74
C ALA A 520 14.45 0.25 12.26
N TYR A 521 13.36 -0.33 11.74
CA TYR A 521 12.88 -0.05 10.38
C TYR A 521 12.27 1.36 10.24
N VAL A 522 11.63 1.90 11.27
CA VAL A 522 11.05 3.27 11.23
C VAL A 522 12.15 4.31 11.06
N HIS A 523 13.28 4.13 11.75
CA HIS A 523 14.41 5.06 11.68
C HIS A 523 15.07 5.08 10.29
N VAL A 524 15.25 3.92 9.66
CA VAL A 524 15.87 3.79 8.34
C VAL A 524 15.09 4.54 7.26
N LEU A 525 13.74 4.46 7.30
CA LEU A 525 12.88 5.11 6.31
C LEU A 525 13.00 6.65 6.31
N LYS A 526 13.26 7.26 7.46
CA LYS A 526 13.39 8.72 7.58
C LYS A 526 14.65 9.24 6.90
N VAL A 527 15.72 8.46 6.86
CA VAL A 527 17.01 8.88 6.29
C VAL A 527 16.97 8.91 4.76
N HIS A 528 16.21 8.00 4.13
CA HIS A 528 16.18 7.87 2.67
C HIS A 528 15.25 8.85 1.96
N LYS A 529 14.38 9.58 2.69
CA LYS A 529 13.38 10.48 2.11
C LYS A 529 13.80 11.95 2.10
N LYS A 530 15.09 12.26 1.87
CA LYS A 530 15.55 13.61 1.51
C LYS A 530 15.12 13.95 0.08
N GLY A 531 13.84 14.30 -0.07
CA GLY A 531 13.26 14.71 -1.36
C GLY A 531 11.78 15.06 -1.20
N ASN A 532 11.51 16.35 -1.00
CA ASN A 532 10.20 17.02 -1.05
C ASN A 532 9.15 16.65 0.02
N GLY A 533 9.23 17.36 1.15
CA GLY A 533 8.15 18.27 1.57
C GLY A 533 6.84 17.69 2.09
N LEU A 534 6.79 17.40 3.38
CA LEU A 534 5.77 17.86 4.34
C LEU A 534 6.51 17.92 5.68
N GLY A 535 6.66 19.13 6.24
CA GLY A 535 7.55 19.45 7.36
C GLY A 535 7.14 18.84 8.71
N LEU A 536 7.12 17.52 8.82
CA LEU A 536 7.04 16.82 10.08
C LEU A 536 8.46 16.69 10.65
N GLN A 537 8.73 17.41 11.74
CA GLN A 537 9.95 17.30 12.52
C GLN A 537 10.15 15.83 12.99
N PRO A 538 11.39 15.32 13.02
CA PRO A 538 11.67 14.00 13.58
C PRO A 538 11.46 14.02 15.11
N VAL A 539 10.27 13.66 15.57
CA VAL A 539 10.03 13.41 17.01
C VAL A 539 10.85 12.18 17.42
N GLN A 540 11.77 12.35 18.37
CA GLN A 540 12.51 11.24 18.98
C GLN A 540 11.52 10.40 19.79
N LEU A 541 11.47 9.09 19.51
CA LEU A 541 10.71 8.15 20.31
C LEU A 541 11.52 7.86 21.58
N MET A 542 11.11 8.41 22.74
CA MET A 542 11.67 7.98 24.02
C MET A 542 11.12 6.58 24.32
N VAL A 543 11.97 5.56 24.18
CA VAL A 543 11.68 4.23 24.73
C VAL A 543 11.87 4.33 26.25
N TYR A 544 10.76 4.29 26.99
CA TYR A 544 10.81 4.23 28.45
C TYR A 544 11.23 2.84 28.88
N SER A 545 12.53 2.66 29.13
CA SER A 545 13.03 1.55 29.93
C SER A 545 12.45 1.69 31.33
N SER A 546 11.59 0.76 31.76
CA SER A 546 11.15 0.71 33.16
C SER A 546 12.39 0.76 34.07
N PRO A 547 12.45 1.67 35.07
CA PRO A 547 13.55 1.69 36.03
C PRO A 547 13.63 0.32 36.74
N PRO A 548 14.83 -0.22 36.98
CA PRO A 548 14.97 -1.40 37.85
C PRO A 548 14.38 -1.05 39.21
N GLY A 549 13.46 -1.90 39.67
CA GLY A 549 12.58 -1.64 40.82
C GLY A 549 13.31 -1.09 42.04
N SER A 550 12.74 -0.04 42.62
CA SER A 550 13.16 0.50 43.91
C SER A 550 13.15 -0.60 44.97
N PRO A 551 14.17 -0.67 45.85
CA PRO A 551 14.20 -1.64 46.92
C PRO A 551 13.04 -1.39 47.88
N THR A 552 12.25 -2.44 48.12
CA THR A 552 11.28 -2.48 49.21
C THR A 552 12.01 -2.20 50.52
N ALA A 553 11.65 -1.08 51.16
CA ALA A 553 12.03 -0.80 52.54
C ALA A 553 11.45 -1.90 53.45
N LYS A 554 12.31 -2.44 54.32
CA LYS A 554 11.92 -3.28 55.45
C LYS A 554 11.61 -2.41 56.66
#